data_AF-A0A0E9NCS3-F1
#
_entry.id   AF-A0A0E9NCS3-F1
#
_cell.length_a   1.000
_cell.length_b   1.000
_cell.length_c   1.000
_cell.angle_alpha   90.00
_cell.angle_beta   90.00
_cell.angle_gamma   90.00
#
_symmetry.space_group_name_H-M   'P 1'
#
loop_
_entity.id
_entity.type
_entity.pdbx_description
1 polymer ?
#
loop_
_entity_poly.entity_id
_entity_poly.type
_entity_poly.pdbx_seq_one_letter_code
_entity_poly.pdbx_strand_id
1 'polypeptide(L)'
;MASQNIQSIDLSSLPFTFTERIFQPVFSFTPIRKLIQLLYICSTSSLVALAIGLKALGLLSGTPPLTSDEKERGLHLLGRDQTYGRHEFVSTPDGQKLHVVIAGPEDAKDTILLIHGFPECWYMWRTTMPWLVEQGYRVCAVNMRGYALSSKPEGFKAYEVQHLVNDMVAVVDYLNTPRTHVVAHDWGGIVAWTLLHQHPTRIQSLTIINSPHPLCFRRNTTPSQLLRSWYIYSFQPPYLAEKLMVDYSFDFVEDKDARLVYRSNVTDEGTLTAMVNYYRAFARGREIRLPELGVNGQRVPPVMVIWGENDTALGLKESLAGVEKSVEGVQVRQVKGRSHWIVEEEDGRYVKEVLDPWLKEHHR
;
A
#
# COMPACT_ATOMS: atom_id res chain seq x y z
N MET A 1 -21.28 -18.98 -12.44
CA MET A 1 -21.64 -19.15 -11.02
C MET A 1 -20.54 -18.61 -10.11
N ALA A 2 -20.28 -17.29 -10.07
CA ALA A 2 -19.11 -16.77 -9.34
C ALA A 2 -19.31 -15.43 -8.58
N SER A 3 -20.54 -14.96 -8.36
CA SER A 3 -20.75 -13.74 -7.55
C SER A 3 -20.81 -13.97 -6.03
N GLN A 4 -20.34 -15.13 -5.53
CA GLN A 4 -20.54 -15.53 -4.12
C GLN A 4 -19.40 -15.13 -3.18
N ASN A 5 -18.25 -14.69 -3.70
CA ASN A 5 -17.04 -14.47 -2.90
C ASN A 5 -16.90 -13.03 -2.38
N ILE A 6 -17.71 -12.08 -2.85
CA ILE A 6 -17.62 -10.68 -2.44
C ILE A 6 -18.91 -10.28 -1.74
N GLN A 7 -18.80 -9.83 -0.49
CA GLN A 7 -19.96 -9.54 0.34
C GLN A 7 -19.85 -8.16 0.97
N SER A 8 -20.99 -7.46 1.07
CA SER A 8 -21.11 -6.27 1.90
C SER A 8 -20.99 -6.65 3.37
N ILE A 9 -20.23 -5.87 4.14
CA ILE A 9 -20.08 -6.10 5.57
C ILE A 9 -20.99 -5.13 6.33
N ASP A 10 -21.75 -5.66 7.30
CA ASP A 10 -22.35 -4.82 8.33
C ASP A 10 -21.30 -4.47 9.38
N LEU A 11 -20.80 -3.24 9.34
CA LEU A 11 -19.78 -2.74 10.27
C LEU A 11 -20.26 -2.72 11.73
N SER A 12 -21.57 -2.68 11.99
CA SER A 12 -22.12 -2.69 13.35
C SER A 12 -21.95 -4.05 14.04
N SER A 13 -21.75 -5.12 13.26
CA SER A 13 -21.53 -6.47 13.76
C SER A 13 -20.10 -6.74 14.27
N LEU A 14 -19.14 -5.85 14.01
CA LEU A 14 -17.78 -5.97 14.51
C LEU A 14 -17.75 -5.66 16.02
N PRO A 15 -17.46 -6.64 16.91
CA PRO A 15 -17.64 -6.47 18.34
C PRO A 15 -16.64 -5.46 18.91
N PHE A 16 -17.13 -4.29 19.33
CA PHE A 16 -16.38 -3.36 20.19
C PHE A 16 -16.34 -3.94 21.60
N THR A 17 -15.36 -4.78 21.89
CA THR A 17 -15.15 -5.26 23.26
C THR A 17 -14.59 -4.13 24.12
N PHE A 18 -15.46 -3.53 24.93
CA PHE A 18 -15.18 -2.49 25.93
C PHE A 18 -14.08 -2.90 26.94
N THR A 19 -13.80 -4.20 27.05
CA THR A 19 -12.86 -4.82 28.01
C THR A 19 -11.38 -4.59 27.73
N GLU A 20 -10.98 -4.02 26.59
CA GLU A 20 -9.57 -3.67 26.31
C GLU A 20 -9.21 -2.21 26.67
N ARG A 21 -10.09 -1.49 27.38
CA ARG A 21 -9.79 -0.15 27.91
C ARG A 21 -8.76 -0.15 29.04
N ILE A 22 -8.46 -1.28 29.66
CA ILE A 22 -7.61 -1.35 30.86
C ILE A 22 -6.10 -1.22 30.50
N PHE A 23 -5.69 -1.52 29.27
CA PHE A 23 -4.29 -1.35 28.83
C PHE A 23 -3.99 -0.03 28.11
N GLN A 24 -5.01 0.74 27.70
CA GLN A 24 -4.84 2.05 27.07
C GLN A 24 -4.06 3.09 27.91
N PRO A 25 -4.20 3.16 29.26
CA PRO A 25 -3.48 4.17 30.05
C PRO A 25 -2.00 3.86 30.27
N VAL A 26 -1.55 2.61 30.06
CA VAL A 26 -0.14 2.24 30.22
C VAL A 26 0.68 2.66 28.99
N PHE A 27 0.03 2.79 27.83
CA PHE A 27 0.63 3.25 26.58
C PHE A 27 0.53 4.77 26.34
N SER A 28 -0.11 5.53 27.25
CA SER A 28 -0.23 6.99 27.15
C SER A 28 0.98 7.74 27.72
N PHE A 29 1.81 7.08 28.54
CA PHE A 29 3.10 7.62 28.95
C PHE A 29 4.14 7.40 27.85
N THR A 30 4.48 8.48 27.15
CA THR A 30 5.47 8.51 26.05
C THR A 30 6.78 7.78 26.37
N PRO A 31 7.36 7.86 27.59
CA PRO A 31 8.60 7.14 27.92
C PRO A 31 8.41 5.62 27.97
N ILE A 32 7.35 5.14 28.63
CA ILE A 32 7.07 3.70 28.79
C ILE A 32 6.76 3.07 27.43
N ARG A 33 5.94 3.74 26.62
CA ARG A 33 5.64 3.30 25.25
C ARG A 33 6.90 3.18 24.39
N LYS A 34 7.80 4.17 24.46
CA LYS A 34 9.09 4.14 23.74
C LYS A 34 9.98 2.99 24.23
N LEU A 35 10.00 2.72 25.54
CA LEU A 35 10.76 1.60 26.10
C LEU A 35 10.21 0.24 25.63
N ILE A 36 8.89 0.06 25.65
CA ILE A 36 8.23 -1.17 25.16
C ILE A 36 8.55 -1.37 23.67
N GLN A 37 8.43 -0.31 22.86
CA GLN A 37 8.80 -0.38 21.44
C GLN A 37 10.27 -0.74 21.24
N LEU A 38 11.19 -0.15 22.02
CA LEU A 38 12.61 -0.46 21.95
C LEU A 38 12.89 -1.93 22.29
N LEU A 39 12.29 -2.45 23.37
CA LEU A 39 12.41 -3.85 23.76
C LEU A 39 11.88 -4.79 22.67
N TYR A 40 10.77 -4.44 22.03
CA TYR A 40 10.18 -5.23 20.96
C TYR A 40 11.01 -5.18 19.66
N ILE A 41 11.62 -4.04 19.33
CA ILE A 41 12.60 -3.93 18.26
C ILE A 41 13.79 -4.85 18.55
N CYS A 42 14.35 -4.81 19.76
CA CYS A 42 15.47 -5.67 20.13
C CYS A 42 15.14 -7.16 20.01
N SER A 43 13.96 -7.58 20.47
CA SER A 43 13.56 -9.00 20.45
C SER A 43 13.33 -9.52 19.03
N THR A 44 12.52 -8.81 18.23
CA THR A 44 12.22 -9.18 16.84
C THR A 44 13.46 -9.13 15.96
N SER A 45 14.33 -8.13 16.15
CA SER A 45 15.59 -8.02 15.40
C SER A 45 16.58 -9.14 15.73
N SER A 46 16.61 -9.60 16.99
CA SER A 46 17.45 -10.74 17.38
C SER A 46 16.99 -12.04 16.71
N LEU A 47 15.69 -12.28 16.58
CA LEU A 47 15.14 -13.43 15.86
C LEU A 47 15.47 -13.38 14.37
N VAL A 48 15.40 -12.20 13.74
CA VAL A 48 15.80 -12.04 12.34
C VAL A 48 17.30 -12.23 12.15
N ALA A 49 18.13 -11.70 13.04
CA ALA A 49 19.57 -11.89 12.99
C ALA A 49 19.95 -13.37 13.12
N LEU A 50 19.25 -14.12 13.99
CA LEU A 50 19.40 -15.57 14.10
C LEU A 50 19.03 -16.26 12.79
N ALA A 51 17.89 -15.92 12.17
CA ALA A 51 17.48 -16.49 10.89
C ALA A 51 18.52 -16.23 9.77
N ILE A 52 19.08 -15.02 9.72
CA ILE A 52 20.18 -14.68 8.79
C ILE A 52 21.44 -15.51 9.09
N GLY A 53 21.80 -15.68 10.37
CA GLY A 53 22.92 -16.52 10.77
C GLY A 53 22.73 -17.99 10.36
N LEU A 54 21.53 -18.54 10.56
CA LEU A 54 21.17 -19.90 10.14
C LEU A 54 21.23 -20.05 8.62
N LYS A 55 20.79 -19.05 7.84
CA LYS A 55 20.97 -19.02 6.38
C LYS A 55 22.46 -19.04 6.00
N ALA A 56 23.28 -18.21 6.63
CA ALA A 56 24.73 -18.16 6.36
C ALA A 56 25.45 -19.48 6.68
N LEU A 57 24.92 -20.27 7.63
CA LEU A 57 25.39 -21.61 7.97
C LEU A 57 24.80 -22.73 7.07
N GLY A 58 23.95 -22.40 6.10
CA GLY A 58 23.29 -23.37 5.23
C GLY A 58 22.17 -24.18 5.91
N LEU A 59 21.72 -23.77 7.11
CA LEU A 59 20.67 -24.43 7.88
C LEU A 59 19.25 -23.95 7.49
N LEU A 60 19.16 -22.85 6.74
CA LEU A 60 17.93 -22.36 6.12
C LEU A 60 18.21 -22.09 4.64
N SER A 61 17.31 -22.53 3.76
CA SER A 61 17.38 -22.23 2.33
C SER A 61 16.84 -20.83 2.03
N GLY A 62 17.53 -20.10 1.15
CA GLY A 62 17.06 -18.89 0.51
C GLY A 62 16.68 -19.14 -0.95
N THR A 63 15.96 -18.23 -1.58
CA THR A 63 15.74 -18.33 -3.04
C THR A 63 17.04 -17.99 -3.76
N PRO A 64 17.48 -18.80 -4.75
CA PRO A 64 18.67 -18.51 -5.53
C PRO A 64 18.60 -17.11 -6.18
N PRO A 65 19.70 -16.36 -6.28
CA PRO A 65 19.72 -15.08 -6.99
C PRO A 65 19.18 -15.21 -8.41
N LEU A 66 18.58 -14.12 -8.93
CA LEU A 66 18.19 -14.06 -10.33
C LEU A 66 19.43 -14.21 -11.23
N THR A 67 19.30 -14.97 -12.31
CA THR A 67 20.26 -14.94 -13.41
C THR A 67 20.26 -13.56 -14.08
N SER A 68 21.31 -13.25 -14.85
CA SER A 68 21.39 -11.98 -15.58
C SER A 68 20.19 -11.78 -16.52
N ASP A 69 19.78 -12.83 -17.23
CA ASP A 69 18.66 -12.79 -18.18
C ASP A 69 17.31 -12.57 -17.47
N GLU A 70 17.10 -13.25 -16.34
CA GLU A 70 15.90 -13.07 -15.51
C GLU A 70 15.82 -11.64 -14.95
N LYS A 71 16.94 -11.10 -14.46
CA LYS A 71 17.02 -9.71 -13.98
C LYS A 71 16.78 -8.72 -15.12
N GLU A 72 17.36 -8.95 -16.29
CA GLU A 72 17.12 -8.10 -17.47
C GLU A 72 15.65 -8.13 -17.90
N ARG A 73 15.01 -9.30 -17.91
CA ARG A 73 13.57 -9.45 -18.22
C ARG A 73 12.71 -8.69 -17.23
N GLY A 74 12.95 -8.83 -15.92
CA GLY A 74 12.20 -8.10 -14.90
C GLY A 74 12.37 -6.58 -15.03
N LEU A 75 13.59 -6.09 -15.28
CA LEU A 75 13.85 -4.67 -15.51
C LEU A 75 13.27 -4.14 -16.84
N HIS A 76 13.20 -4.98 -17.87
CA HIS A 76 12.52 -4.66 -19.13
C HIS A 76 11.02 -4.40 -18.89
N LEU A 77 10.35 -5.35 -18.24
CA LEU A 77 8.94 -5.24 -17.89
C LEU A 77 8.65 -4.04 -17.00
N LEU A 78 9.55 -3.73 -16.06
CA LEU A 78 9.35 -2.66 -15.10
C LEU A 78 9.39 -1.24 -15.69
N GLY A 79 10.09 -1.04 -16.82
CA GLY A 79 10.45 0.31 -17.27
C GLY A 79 10.59 0.54 -18.77
N ARG A 80 10.52 -0.49 -19.60
CA ARG A 80 10.73 -0.41 -21.05
C ARG A 80 9.55 -0.96 -21.84
N ASP A 81 8.86 -1.96 -21.28
CA ASP A 81 7.72 -2.61 -21.91
C ASP A 81 6.49 -1.70 -21.99
N GLN A 82 6.10 -1.32 -23.21
CA GLN A 82 4.97 -0.41 -23.43
C GLN A 82 3.59 -1.12 -23.47
N THR A 83 3.53 -2.43 -23.21
CA THR A 83 2.30 -3.23 -23.32
C THR A 83 1.15 -2.65 -22.48
N TYR A 84 1.47 -2.09 -21.31
CA TYR A 84 0.47 -1.60 -20.36
C TYR A 84 0.28 -0.08 -20.38
N GLY A 85 1.04 0.64 -21.22
CA GLY A 85 0.96 2.09 -21.30
C GLY A 85 2.30 2.75 -21.58
N ARG A 86 2.26 4.08 -21.71
CA ARG A 86 3.44 4.92 -21.89
C ARG A 86 4.13 5.18 -20.56
N HIS A 87 5.44 4.99 -20.53
CA HIS A 87 6.27 5.27 -19.38
C HIS A 87 6.69 6.75 -19.37
N GLU A 88 6.35 7.47 -18.30
CA GLU A 88 6.60 8.91 -18.16
C GLU A 88 7.19 9.23 -16.78
N PHE A 89 7.73 10.44 -16.61
CA PHE A 89 8.31 10.91 -15.34
C PHE A 89 7.68 12.21 -14.89
N VAL A 90 7.16 12.21 -13.66
CA VAL A 90 6.57 13.38 -12.99
C VAL A 90 7.59 13.99 -12.03
N SER A 91 7.80 15.30 -12.12
CA SER A 91 8.64 16.02 -11.16
C SER A 91 7.82 16.48 -9.95
N THR A 92 8.33 16.24 -8.74
CA THR A 92 7.68 16.63 -7.49
C THR A 92 8.18 18.00 -7.02
N PRO A 93 7.45 18.70 -6.13
CA PRO A 93 7.87 20.00 -5.61
C PRO A 93 9.22 20.00 -4.89
N ASP A 94 9.61 18.88 -4.30
CA ASP A 94 10.91 18.67 -3.64
C ASP A 94 11.99 18.08 -4.57
N GLY A 95 11.78 18.15 -5.89
CA GLY A 95 12.78 17.83 -6.91
C GLY A 95 12.98 16.34 -7.17
N GLN A 96 12.09 15.48 -6.68
CA GLN A 96 12.11 14.04 -6.98
C GLN A 96 11.45 13.79 -8.34
N LYS A 97 11.79 12.66 -8.97
CA LYS A 97 11.15 12.17 -10.18
C LYS A 97 10.41 10.88 -9.90
N LEU A 98 9.12 10.85 -10.19
CA LEU A 98 8.28 9.67 -10.05
C LEU A 98 8.04 9.07 -11.42
N HIS A 99 8.34 7.79 -11.56
CA HIS A 99 7.98 7.02 -12.73
C HIS A 99 6.49 6.68 -12.69
N VAL A 100 5.79 6.93 -13.79
CA VAL A 100 4.38 6.58 -13.96
C VAL A 100 4.17 5.83 -15.28
N VAL A 101 3.17 4.95 -15.31
CA VAL A 101 2.69 4.30 -16.53
C VAL A 101 1.27 4.78 -16.81
N ILE A 102 1.08 5.41 -17.97
CA ILE A 102 -0.18 6.03 -18.37
C ILE A 102 -0.77 5.30 -19.57
N ALA A 103 -2.05 4.94 -19.49
CA ALA A 103 -2.77 4.28 -20.57
C ALA A 103 -4.19 4.84 -20.71
N GLY A 104 -4.82 4.53 -21.85
CA GLY A 104 -6.16 4.99 -22.20
C GLY A 104 -6.21 6.36 -22.89
N PRO A 105 -7.42 6.81 -23.28
CA PRO A 105 -7.61 8.03 -24.06
C PRO A 105 -7.19 9.28 -23.27
N GLU A 106 -6.48 10.21 -23.91
CA GLU A 106 -6.07 11.48 -23.26
C GLU A 106 -7.26 12.38 -22.94
N ASP A 107 -8.34 12.28 -23.73
CA ASP A 107 -9.60 12.99 -23.60
C ASP A 107 -10.66 12.23 -22.78
N ALA A 108 -10.26 11.16 -22.09
CA ALA A 108 -11.17 10.44 -21.19
C ALA A 108 -11.77 11.39 -20.14
N LYS A 109 -13.08 11.28 -19.91
CA LYS A 109 -13.81 12.12 -18.95
C LYS A 109 -13.29 11.96 -17.52
N ASP A 110 -12.90 10.74 -17.18
CA ASP A 110 -12.42 10.37 -15.86
C ASP A 110 -11.04 9.72 -15.93
N THR A 111 -10.22 10.04 -14.93
CA THR A 111 -8.86 9.54 -14.77
C THR A 111 -8.74 8.79 -13.46
N ILE A 112 -8.06 7.64 -13.48
CA ILE A 112 -7.83 6.76 -12.34
C ILE A 112 -6.34 6.78 -11.98
N LEU A 113 -6.04 7.10 -10.73
CA LEU A 113 -4.70 6.99 -10.14
C LEU A 113 -4.61 5.69 -9.34
N LEU A 114 -3.66 4.83 -9.70
CA LEU A 114 -3.40 3.54 -9.04
C LEU A 114 -2.11 3.64 -8.21
N ILE A 115 -2.20 3.35 -6.91
CA ILE A 115 -1.10 3.52 -5.94
C ILE A 115 -0.80 2.17 -5.25
N HIS A 116 0.38 1.62 -5.49
CA HIS A 116 0.76 0.27 -5.01
C HIS A 116 1.17 0.21 -3.53
N GLY A 117 1.43 -1.01 -3.05
CA GLY A 117 1.91 -1.34 -1.71
C GLY A 117 3.41 -1.68 -1.60
N PHE A 118 3.79 -2.21 -0.45
CA PHE A 118 5.09 -2.85 -0.20
C PHE A 118 4.96 -4.38 -0.27
N PRO A 119 5.91 -5.12 -0.87
CA PRO A 119 7.06 -4.67 -1.65
C PRO A 119 6.76 -4.77 -3.16
N GLU A 120 5.62 -4.20 -3.58
CA GLU A 120 5.14 -4.23 -4.97
C GLU A 120 5.71 -3.05 -5.78
N CYS A 121 5.10 -2.77 -6.94
CA CYS A 121 5.34 -1.60 -7.78
C CYS A 121 4.13 -1.39 -8.69
N TRP A 122 4.19 -0.44 -9.64
CA TRP A 122 3.10 -0.20 -10.60
C TRP A 122 2.61 -1.48 -11.32
N TYR A 123 3.50 -2.47 -11.50
CA TYR A 123 3.24 -3.71 -12.24
C TYR A 123 2.21 -4.63 -11.56
N MET A 124 1.89 -4.41 -10.28
CA MET A 124 0.77 -5.12 -9.63
C MET A 124 -0.56 -4.84 -10.35
N TRP A 125 -0.68 -3.68 -10.99
CA TRP A 125 -1.88 -3.26 -11.69
C TRP A 125 -2.00 -3.80 -13.12
N ARG A 126 -1.08 -4.66 -13.58
CA ARG A 126 -1.06 -5.21 -14.95
C ARG A 126 -2.36 -5.89 -15.37
N THR A 127 -3.09 -6.48 -14.41
CA THR A 127 -4.38 -7.15 -14.62
C THR A 127 -5.57 -6.19 -14.50
N THR A 128 -5.34 -4.99 -13.96
CA THR A 128 -6.35 -3.98 -13.67
C THR A 128 -6.40 -2.90 -14.75
N MET A 129 -5.24 -2.43 -15.20
CA MET A 129 -5.14 -1.34 -16.18
C MET A 129 -5.83 -1.64 -17.52
N PRO A 130 -5.62 -2.81 -18.17
CA PRO A 130 -6.24 -3.07 -19.48
C PRO A 130 -7.76 -3.01 -19.43
N TRP A 131 -8.37 -3.60 -18.40
CA TRP A 131 -9.83 -3.57 -18.23
C TRP A 131 -10.37 -2.15 -18.09
N LEU A 132 -9.75 -1.33 -17.25
CA LEU A 132 -10.19 0.05 -17.04
C LEU A 132 -10.02 0.90 -18.30
N VAL A 133 -8.95 0.68 -19.06
CA VAL A 133 -8.76 1.33 -20.37
C VAL A 133 -9.84 0.92 -21.37
N GLU A 134 -10.21 -0.36 -21.42
CA GLU A 134 -11.32 -0.86 -22.25
C GLU A 134 -12.67 -0.24 -21.85
N GLN A 135 -12.86 0.11 -20.57
CA GLN A 135 -14.04 0.85 -20.10
C GLN A 135 -13.99 2.36 -20.42
N GLY A 136 -12.94 2.85 -21.07
CA GLY A 136 -12.81 4.23 -21.51
C GLY A 136 -12.17 5.18 -20.49
N TYR A 137 -11.58 4.66 -19.40
CA TYR A 137 -10.85 5.47 -18.44
C TYR A 137 -9.43 5.78 -18.92
N ARG A 138 -8.92 6.95 -18.55
CA ARG A 138 -7.47 7.19 -18.51
C ARG A 138 -6.93 6.65 -17.21
N VAL A 139 -5.86 5.87 -17.25
CA VAL A 139 -5.30 5.20 -16.07
C VAL A 139 -3.85 5.60 -15.90
N CYS A 140 -3.46 5.92 -14.67
CA CYS A 140 -2.09 6.25 -14.30
C CYS A 140 -1.67 5.39 -13.10
N ALA A 141 -0.75 4.45 -13.32
CA ALA A 141 -0.13 3.68 -12.24
C ALA A 141 1.22 4.31 -11.87
N VAL A 142 1.36 4.74 -10.62
CA VAL A 142 2.59 5.40 -10.14
C VAL A 142 3.49 4.40 -9.43
N ASN A 143 4.80 4.45 -9.71
CA ASN A 143 5.79 3.95 -8.76
C ASN A 143 6.00 5.01 -7.69
N MET A 144 5.63 4.73 -6.45
CA MET A 144 5.88 5.66 -5.36
C MET A 144 7.39 5.91 -5.19
N ARG A 145 7.73 7.04 -4.57
CA ARG A 145 9.10 7.40 -4.18
C ARG A 145 9.84 6.20 -3.58
N GLY A 146 11.03 5.89 -4.08
CA GLY A 146 11.83 4.76 -3.59
C GLY A 146 11.59 3.43 -4.30
N TYR A 147 10.61 3.33 -5.18
CA TYR A 147 10.31 2.12 -5.92
C TYR A 147 10.76 2.22 -7.37
N ALA A 148 11.35 1.13 -7.88
CA ALA A 148 11.65 0.98 -9.29
C ALA A 148 12.41 2.19 -9.87
N LEU A 149 11.93 2.76 -10.98
CA LEU A 149 12.53 3.89 -11.65
C LEU A 149 12.28 5.26 -10.98
N SER A 150 11.47 5.32 -9.92
CA SER A 150 11.27 6.56 -9.16
C SER A 150 12.51 6.89 -8.32
N SER A 151 12.72 8.18 -8.06
CA SER A 151 13.81 8.67 -7.21
C SER A 151 13.83 7.98 -5.85
N LYS A 152 15.04 7.69 -5.37
CA LYS A 152 15.31 6.97 -4.12
C LYS A 152 16.10 7.88 -3.15
N PRO A 153 15.51 8.98 -2.65
CA PRO A 153 16.23 9.92 -1.80
C PRO A 153 16.74 9.25 -0.52
N GLU A 154 17.92 9.64 -0.06
CA GLU A 154 18.53 9.00 1.11
C GLU A 154 17.80 9.34 2.41
N GLY A 155 17.80 8.36 3.33
CA GLY A 155 17.33 8.53 4.70
C GLY A 155 15.81 8.47 4.88
N PHE A 156 15.37 7.90 6.00
CA PHE A 156 13.95 7.63 6.23
C PHE A 156 13.07 8.89 6.25
N LYS A 157 13.61 10.07 6.59
CA LYS A 157 12.83 11.32 6.62
C LYS A 157 12.26 11.69 5.26
N ALA A 158 12.92 11.31 4.16
CA ALA A 158 12.43 11.54 2.82
C ALA A 158 11.16 10.72 2.48
N TYR A 159 10.80 9.76 3.33
CA TYR A 159 9.66 8.85 3.19
C TYR A 159 8.58 9.08 4.25
N GLU A 160 8.61 10.22 4.95
CA GLU A 160 7.48 10.62 5.79
C GLU A 160 6.23 10.80 4.93
N VAL A 161 5.07 10.37 5.44
CA VAL A 161 3.81 10.30 4.68
C VAL A 161 3.44 11.61 3.99
N GLN A 162 3.79 12.76 4.57
CA GLN A 162 3.52 14.06 3.94
C GLN A 162 4.21 14.20 2.57
N HIS A 163 5.44 13.72 2.44
CA HIS A 163 6.16 13.73 1.17
C HIS A 163 5.45 12.84 0.15
N LEU A 164 5.01 11.65 0.58
CA LEU A 164 4.30 10.69 -0.27
C LEU A 164 2.92 11.22 -0.73
N VAL A 165 2.23 11.99 0.10
CA VAL A 165 0.96 12.64 -0.28
C VAL A 165 1.22 13.76 -1.28
N ASN A 166 2.22 14.60 -1.05
CA ASN A 166 2.60 15.68 -1.97
C ASN A 166 2.99 15.13 -3.35
N ASP A 167 3.65 13.96 -3.38
CA ASP A 167 3.97 13.21 -4.59
C ASP A 167 2.70 12.88 -5.39
N MET A 168 1.65 12.38 -4.72
CA MET A 168 0.39 12.07 -5.40
C MET A 168 -0.32 13.31 -5.92
N VAL A 169 -0.29 14.43 -5.17
CA VAL A 169 -0.83 15.70 -5.65
C VAL A 169 -0.11 16.15 -6.93
N ALA A 170 1.22 16.04 -6.97
CA ALA A 170 2.02 16.36 -8.16
C ALA A 170 1.68 15.47 -9.36
N VAL A 171 1.40 14.19 -9.13
CA VAL A 171 0.92 13.28 -10.20
C VAL A 171 -0.46 13.71 -10.72
N VAL A 172 -1.40 14.06 -9.84
CA VAL A 172 -2.72 14.55 -10.28
C VAL A 172 -2.59 15.86 -11.06
N ASP A 173 -1.72 16.78 -10.63
CA ASP A 173 -1.41 18.03 -11.36
C ASP A 173 -0.83 17.72 -12.75
N TYR A 174 0.12 16.78 -12.84
CA TYR A 174 0.73 16.36 -14.11
C TYR A 174 -0.28 15.75 -15.10
N LEU A 175 -1.26 15.00 -14.59
CA LEU A 175 -2.33 14.43 -15.42
C LEU A 175 -3.29 15.49 -15.97
N ASN A 176 -3.14 16.76 -15.54
CA ASN A 176 -3.94 17.90 -15.96
C ASN A 176 -5.45 17.70 -15.74
N THR A 177 -5.80 17.11 -14.59
CA THR A 177 -7.18 16.92 -14.15
C THR A 177 -7.39 17.47 -12.75
N PRO A 178 -8.55 18.09 -12.45
CA PRO A 178 -8.77 18.65 -11.11
C PRO A 178 -8.87 17.58 -10.02
N ARG A 179 -9.34 16.38 -10.37
CA ARG A 179 -9.51 15.25 -9.44
C ARG A 179 -9.53 13.92 -10.18
N THR A 180 -9.09 12.87 -9.50
CA THR A 180 -9.05 11.48 -10.02
C THR A 180 -9.88 10.55 -9.16
N HIS A 181 -10.33 9.44 -9.73
CA HIS A 181 -10.58 8.26 -8.92
C HIS A 181 -9.23 7.75 -8.39
N VAL A 182 -9.15 7.42 -7.11
CA VAL A 182 -7.92 6.90 -6.50
C VAL A 182 -8.17 5.47 -6.07
N VAL A 183 -7.33 4.54 -6.52
CA VAL A 183 -7.35 3.14 -6.09
C VAL A 183 -6.00 2.82 -5.48
N ALA A 184 -5.98 2.34 -4.25
CA ALA A 184 -4.73 2.22 -3.52
C ALA A 184 -4.70 0.98 -2.62
N HIS A 185 -3.53 0.35 -2.53
CA HIS A 185 -3.32 -0.87 -1.75
C HIS A 185 -2.19 -0.69 -0.73
N ASP A 186 -2.30 -1.34 0.44
CA ASP A 186 -1.27 -1.36 1.50
C ASP A 186 -0.71 0.05 1.84
N TRP A 187 0.59 0.32 1.69
CA TRP A 187 1.17 1.66 1.91
C TRP A 187 0.56 2.72 1.01
N GLY A 188 0.23 2.39 -0.23
CA GLY A 188 -0.52 3.26 -1.11
C GLY A 188 -1.86 3.63 -0.49
N GLY A 189 -2.52 2.71 0.21
CA GLY A 189 -3.73 2.98 0.96
C GLY A 189 -3.53 3.93 2.15
N ILE A 190 -2.42 3.82 2.89
CA ILE A 190 -2.07 4.80 3.95
C ILE A 190 -1.88 6.20 3.36
N VAL A 191 -1.22 6.28 2.20
CA VAL A 191 -1.04 7.54 1.46
C VAL A 191 -2.39 8.08 0.98
N ALA A 192 -3.25 7.23 0.41
CA ALA A 192 -4.54 7.63 -0.12
C ALA A 192 -5.54 8.05 0.96
N TRP A 193 -5.54 7.38 2.13
CA TRP A 193 -6.28 7.86 3.31
C TRP A 193 -5.81 9.25 3.74
N THR A 194 -4.49 9.46 3.78
CA THR A 194 -3.96 10.78 4.17
C THR A 194 -4.28 11.86 3.12
N LEU A 195 -4.23 11.51 1.83
CA LEU A 195 -4.64 12.36 0.73
C LEU A 195 -6.12 12.75 0.84
N LEU A 196 -7.00 11.81 1.21
CA LEU A 196 -8.43 12.09 1.44
C LEU A 196 -8.62 13.17 2.50
N HIS A 197 -7.90 13.09 3.62
CA HIS A 197 -8.03 14.05 4.71
C HIS A 197 -7.39 15.42 4.42
N GLN A 198 -6.32 15.47 3.62
CA GLN A 198 -5.59 16.71 3.35
C GLN A 198 -6.05 17.42 2.08
N HIS A 199 -6.47 16.67 1.07
CA HIS A 199 -6.81 17.16 -0.26
C HIS A 199 -8.08 16.49 -0.82
N PRO A 200 -9.21 16.45 -0.09
CA PRO A 200 -10.41 15.72 -0.54
C PRO A 200 -10.97 16.24 -1.88
N THR A 201 -10.74 17.51 -2.21
CA THR A 201 -11.17 18.10 -3.49
C THR A 201 -10.43 17.53 -4.71
N ARG A 202 -9.29 16.87 -4.50
CA ARG A 202 -8.50 16.21 -5.55
C ARG A 202 -8.95 14.77 -5.80
N ILE A 203 -9.94 14.27 -5.06
CA ILE A 203 -10.45 12.91 -5.16
C ILE A 203 -11.90 12.93 -5.65
N GLN A 204 -12.17 12.14 -6.69
CA GLN A 204 -13.52 11.92 -7.20
C GLN A 204 -14.26 10.83 -6.42
N SER A 205 -13.63 9.66 -6.33
CA SER A 205 -13.96 8.59 -5.38
C SER A 205 -12.66 7.91 -4.94
N LEU A 206 -12.69 7.27 -3.78
CA LEU A 206 -11.56 6.54 -3.24
C LEU A 206 -11.90 5.05 -3.12
N THR A 207 -11.01 4.19 -3.58
CA THR A 207 -11.02 2.75 -3.32
C THR A 207 -9.75 2.35 -2.61
N ILE A 208 -9.89 1.74 -1.43
CA ILE A 208 -8.78 1.22 -0.62
C ILE A 208 -8.83 -0.31 -0.65
N ILE A 209 -7.71 -0.96 -0.89
CA ILE A 209 -7.59 -2.42 -0.90
C ILE A 209 -6.63 -2.81 0.24
N ASN A 210 -7.10 -3.59 1.22
CA ASN A 210 -6.28 -4.12 2.33
C ASN A 210 -5.34 -3.12 3.00
N SER A 211 -5.81 -1.90 3.26
CA SER A 211 -5.06 -0.90 4.04
C SER A 211 -5.95 -0.26 5.11
N PRO A 212 -5.53 -0.27 6.39
CA PRO A 212 -6.35 0.24 7.45
C PRO A 212 -6.37 1.78 7.43
N HIS A 213 -7.47 2.36 7.90
CA HIS A 213 -7.49 3.80 8.16
C HIS A 213 -6.53 4.13 9.33
N PRO A 214 -5.58 5.08 9.19
CA PRO A 214 -4.50 5.26 10.17
C PRO A 214 -4.97 5.51 11.61
N LEU A 215 -6.05 6.30 11.80
CA LEU A 215 -6.61 6.56 13.13
C LEU A 215 -7.30 5.32 13.71
N CYS A 216 -7.98 4.53 12.88
CA CYS A 216 -8.66 3.32 13.32
C CYS A 216 -7.63 2.27 13.75
N PHE A 217 -6.62 2.03 12.91
CA PHE A 217 -5.53 1.11 13.23
C PHE A 217 -4.87 1.46 14.56
N ARG A 218 -4.51 2.74 14.75
CA ARG A 218 -3.89 3.21 15.98
C ARG A 218 -4.79 3.04 17.21
N ARG A 219 -6.08 3.30 17.08
CA ARG A 219 -7.04 3.17 18.19
C ARG A 219 -7.29 1.71 18.58
N ASN A 220 -7.33 0.83 17.58
CA ASN A 220 -7.79 -0.54 17.74
C ASN A 220 -6.64 -1.56 17.78
N THR A 221 -5.37 -1.13 17.76
CA THR A 221 -4.22 -2.06 17.77
C THR A 221 -4.26 -2.95 19.02
N THR A 222 -4.38 -4.26 18.81
CA THR A 222 -4.37 -5.29 19.86
C THR A 222 -2.98 -5.93 19.99
N PRO A 223 -2.69 -6.68 21.07
CA PRO A 223 -1.48 -7.49 21.16
C PRO A 223 -1.33 -8.50 20.00
N SER A 224 -2.45 -9.06 19.52
CA SER A 224 -2.47 -9.95 18.35
C SER A 224 -2.00 -9.21 17.09
N GLN A 225 -2.50 -7.99 16.87
CA GLN A 225 -2.03 -7.14 15.76
C GLN A 225 -0.55 -6.77 15.91
N LEU A 226 -0.07 -6.47 17.12
CA LEU A 226 1.35 -6.20 17.35
C LEU A 226 2.23 -7.39 16.95
N LEU A 227 1.81 -8.62 17.27
CA LEU A 227 2.50 -9.84 16.84
C LEU A 227 2.49 -10.02 15.33
N ARG A 228 1.37 -9.73 14.66
CA ARG A 228 1.30 -9.74 13.18
C ARG A 228 2.21 -8.70 12.56
N SER A 229 2.35 -7.55 13.21
CA SER A 229 3.20 -6.43 12.79
C SER A 229 4.66 -6.52 13.24
N TRP A 230 5.15 -7.71 13.64
CA TRP A 230 6.55 -7.92 14.07
C TRP A 230 7.57 -7.37 13.06
N TYR A 231 7.27 -7.47 11.77
CA TYR A 231 8.14 -7.06 10.67
C TYR A 231 8.40 -5.54 10.66
N ILE A 232 7.41 -4.72 11.04
CA ILE A 232 7.58 -3.25 11.14
C ILE A 232 8.73 -2.89 12.09
N TYR A 233 8.91 -3.69 13.15
CA TYR A 233 9.92 -3.48 14.18
C TYR A 233 11.27 -4.10 13.81
N SER A 234 11.28 -5.27 13.16
CA SER A 234 12.52 -5.86 12.64
C SER A 234 13.12 -5.07 11.47
N PHE A 235 12.33 -4.20 10.84
CA PHE A 235 12.77 -3.30 9.78
C PHE A 235 13.49 -2.04 10.27
N GLN A 236 13.51 -1.81 11.58
CA GLN A 236 14.10 -0.60 12.17
C GLN A 236 15.64 -0.60 12.10
N PRO A 237 16.37 -1.67 12.45
CA PRO A 237 17.82 -1.67 12.33
C PRO A 237 18.29 -1.51 10.86
N PRO A 238 19.40 -0.81 10.62
CA PRO A 238 19.98 -0.71 9.29
C PRO A 238 20.47 -2.09 8.82
N TYR A 239 20.37 -2.34 7.52
CA TYR A 239 20.81 -3.56 6.81
C TYR A 239 20.10 -4.87 7.16
N LEU A 240 19.32 -4.92 8.25
CA LEU A 240 18.72 -6.16 8.73
C LEU A 240 17.58 -6.62 7.79
N ALA A 241 16.64 -5.73 7.50
CA ALA A 241 15.55 -6.00 6.55
C ALA A 241 16.09 -6.25 5.15
N GLU A 242 17.08 -5.45 4.73
CA GLU A 242 17.70 -5.57 3.42
C GLU A 242 18.31 -6.96 3.21
N LYS A 243 19.03 -7.49 4.20
CA LYS A 243 19.57 -8.85 4.16
C LYS A 243 18.50 -9.94 4.23
N LEU A 244 17.41 -9.69 4.94
CA LEU A 244 16.31 -10.66 5.07
C LEU A 244 15.52 -10.81 3.77
N MET A 245 15.36 -9.72 3.00
CA MET A 245 14.42 -9.65 1.88
C MET A 245 15.07 -9.72 0.50
N VAL A 246 16.40 -9.61 0.40
CA VAL A 246 17.12 -9.67 -0.89
C VAL A 246 16.88 -10.98 -1.66
N ASP A 247 16.60 -12.07 -0.96
CA ASP A 247 16.31 -13.40 -1.51
C ASP A 247 14.83 -13.81 -1.35
N TYR A 248 13.93 -12.84 -1.19
CA TYR A 248 12.50 -13.13 -1.03
C TYR A 248 11.91 -13.70 -2.33
N SER A 249 11.14 -14.79 -2.20
CA SER A 249 10.69 -15.60 -3.35
C SER A 249 9.49 -15.02 -4.09
N PHE A 250 8.61 -14.32 -3.37
CA PHE A 250 7.29 -13.90 -3.86
C PHE A 250 6.44 -15.06 -4.41
N ASP A 251 6.55 -16.26 -3.81
CA ASP A 251 5.83 -17.45 -4.31
C ASP A 251 4.29 -17.36 -4.22
N PHE A 252 3.77 -16.39 -3.46
CA PHE A 252 2.34 -16.08 -3.46
C PHE A 252 1.85 -15.45 -4.77
N VAL A 253 2.76 -14.98 -5.63
CA VAL A 253 2.46 -14.42 -6.96
C VAL A 253 2.58 -15.53 -7.99
N GLU A 254 1.45 -16.01 -8.52
CA GLU A 254 1.44 -17.12 -9.50
C GLU A 254 2.05 -16.73 -10.85
N ASP A 255 1.87 -15.48 -11.27
CA ASP A 255 2.42 -14.92 -12.50
C ASP A 255 3.95 -14.84 -12.42
N LYS A 256 4.62 -15.54 -13.34
CA LYS A 256 6.08 -15.64 -13.37
C LYS A 256 6.74 -14.30 -13.72
N ASP A 257 6.16 -13.54 -14.63
CA ASP A 257 6.70 -12.24 -15.06
C ASP A 257 6.57 -11.22 -13.92
N ALA A 258 5.43 -11.19 -13.22
CA ALA A 258 5.25 -10.37 -12.04
C ALA A 258 6.23 -10.74 -10.91
N ARG A 259 6.43 -12.04 -10.67
CA ARG A 259 7.43 -12.52 -9.71
C ARG A 259 8.84 -12.05 -10.08
N LEU A 260 9.22 -12.13 -11.36
CA LEU A 260 10.50 -11.62 -11.86
C LEU A 260 10.63 -10.11 -11.67
N VAL A 261 9.56 -9.35 -11.94
CA VAL A 261 9.52 -7.90 -11.72
C VAL A 261 9.75 -7.56 -10.25
N TYR A 262 9.03 -8.19 -9.32
CA TYR A 262 9.19 -7.90 -7.89
C TYR A 262 10.58 -8.27 -7.37
N ARG A 263 11.10 -9.44 -7.76
CA ARG A 263 12.46 -9.86 -7.41
C ARG A 263 13.52 -8.93 -7.99
N SER A 264 13.34 -8.47 -9.23
CA SER A 264 14.26 -7.50 -9.86
C SER A 264 14.19 -6.14 -9.17
N ASN A 265 13.00 -5.70 -8.77
CA ASN A 265 12.79 -4.44 -8.08
C ASN A 265 13.47 -4.42 -6.71
N VAL A 266 13.25 -5.44 -5.86
CA VAL A 266 13.89 -5.48 -4.53
C VAL A 266 15.40 -5.71 -4.57
N THR A 267 15.93 -6.22 -5.69
CA THR A 267 17.38 -6.39 -5.91
C THR A 267 18.01 -5.28 -6.75
N ASP A 268 17.24 -4.24 -7.11
CA ASP A 268 17.75 -3.01 -7.70
C ASP A 268 18.42 -2.14 -6.62
N GLU A 269 19.46 -1.43 -7.02
CA GLU A 269 20.30 -0.70 -6.09
C GLU A 269 19.50 0.38 -5.32
N GLY A 270 19.59 0.34 -3.99
CA GLY A 270 18.92 1.28 -3.10
C GLY A 270 17.40 1.08 -2.95
N THR A 271 16.74 0.29 -3.82
CA THR A 271 15.27 0.10 -3.78
C THR A 271 14.83 -0.49 -2.46
N LEU A 272 15.44 -1.59 -2.01
CA LEU A 272 14.99 -2.26 -0.80
C LEU A 272 15.17 -1.40 0.47
N THR A 273 16.27 -0.65 0.57
CA THR A 273 16.46 0.34 1.65
C THR A 273 15.40 1.42 1.59
N ALA A 274 15.08 1.92 0.39
CA ALA A 274 14.03 2.92 0.17
C ALA A 274 12.63 2.42 0.56
N MET A 275 12.27 1.19 0.17
CA MET A 275 11.03 0.52 0.55
C MET A 275 10.90 0.40 2.08
N VAL A 276 11.97 -0.10 2.73
CA VAL A 276 12.01 -0.28 4.20
C VAL A 276 11.97 1.07 4.94
N ASN A 277 12.43 2.14 4.31
CA ASN A 277 12.39 3.48 4.90
C ASN A 277 10.97 3.99 5.17
N TYR A 278 9.94 3.47 4.51
CA TYR A 278 8.54 3.76 4.85
C TYR A 278 8.23 3.35 6.30
N TYR A 279 8.63 2.14 6.68
CA TYR A 279 8.45 1.61 8.04
C TYR A 279 9.31 2.35 9.07
N ARG A 280 10.54 2.73 8.69
CA ARG A 280 11.42 3.54 9.56
C ARG A 280 10.84 4.94 9.77
N ALA A 281 10.28 5.55 8.73
CA ALA A 281 9.59 6.84 8.80
C ALA A 281 8.32 6.77 9.64
N PHE A 282 7.53 5.71 9.50
CA PHE A 282 6.33 5.53 10.30
C PHE A 282 6.62 5.36 11.80
N ALA A 283 7.68 4.61 12.14
CA ALA A 283 8.03 4.38 13.54
C ALA A 283 8.80 5.55 14.20
N ARG A 284 9.61 6.29 13.44
CA ARG A 284 10.57 7.30 13.96
C ARG A 284 10.29 8.73 13.51
N GLY A 285 9.52 8.90 12.45
CA GLY A 285 9.22 10.18 11.84
C GLY A 285 8.08 10.89 12.57
N ARG A 286 7.57 11.93 11.91
CA ARG A 286 6.45 12.72 12.42
C ARG A 286 5.16 11.91 12.48
N GLU A 287 4.36 12.20 13.50
CA GLU A 287 3.02 11.61 13.62
C GLU A 287 2.14 12.04 12.45
N ILE A 288 1.42 11.08 11.87
CA ILE A 288 0.41 11.35 10.84
C ILE A 288 -0.73 12.13 11.49
N ARG A 289 -0.93 13.37 11.03
CA ARG A 289 -2.04 14.22 11.45
C ARG A 289 -3.09 14.21 10.34
N LEU A 290 -4.27 13.69 10.65
CA LEU A 290 -5.41 13.69 9.76
C LEU A 290 -6.40 14.77 10.23
N PRO A 291 -6.61 15.85 9.47
CA PRO A 291 -7.68 16.81 9.71
C PRO A 291 -9.05 16.13 9.69
N GLU A 292 -10.04 16.73 10.35
CA GLU A 292 -11.42 16.25 10.25
C GLU A 292 -11.97 16.46 8.83
N LEU A 293 -12.66 15.44 8.29
CA LEU A 293 -13.33 15.53 6.98
C LEU A 293 -14.63 16.31 7.10
N GLY A 294 -15.02 16.99 6.02
CA GLY A 294 -16.29 17.72 5.96
C GLY A 294 -16.30 19.07 6.69
N VAL A 295 -15.22 19.43 7.39
CA VAL A 295 -15.08 20.74 8.03
C VAL A 295 -15.14 21.85 6.99
N ASN A 296 -15.76 22.97 7.36
CA ASN A 296 -15.98 24.13 6.48
C ASN A 296 -16.81 23.82 5.22
N GLY A 297 -17.68 22.80 5.26
CA GLY A 297 -18.58 22.46 4.16
C GLY A 297 -17.89 21.76 2.98
N GLN A 298 -16.68 21.24 3.18
CA GLN A 298 -15.94 20.54 2.14
C GLN A 298 -16.63 19.21 1.80
N ARG A 299 -16.90 18.94 0.53
CA ARG A 299 -17.49 17.66 0.10
C ARG A 299 -16.54 16.51 0.46
N VAL A 300 -17.07 15.50 1.15
CA VAL A 300 -16.37 14.22 1.38
C VAL A 300 -16.56 13.34 0.13
N PRO A 301 -15.48 12.90 -0.53
CA PRO A 301 -15.57 11.97 -1.64
C PRO A 301 -16.18 10.63 -1.20
N PRO A 302 -16.96 9.94 -2.06
CA PRO A 302 -17.41 8.58 -1.79
C PRO A 302 -16.19 7.65 -1.64
N VAL A 303 -16.25 6.77 -0.64
CA VAL A 303 -15.15 5.84 -0.31
C VAL A 303 -15.64 4.40 -0.26
N MET A 304 -14.89 3.51 -0.89
CA MET A 304 -15.05 2.06 -0.78
C MET A 304 -13.77 1.42 -0.25
N VAL A 305 -13.90 0.47 0.66
CA VAL A 305 -12.82 -0.38 1.14
C VAL A 305 -13.09 -1.81 0.68
N ILE A 306 -12.13 -2.40 -0.03
CA ILE A 306 -12.10 -3.82 -0.39
C ILE A 306 -11.14 -4.51 0.57
N TRP A 307 -11.57 -5.60 1.20
CA TRP A 307 -10.79 -6.26 2.25
C TRP A 307 -10.75 -7.79 2.14
N GLY A 308 -9.55 -8.35 2.11
CA GLY A 308 -9.33 -9.80 2.08
C GLY A 308 -9.39 -10.36 3.50
N GLU A 309 -10.29 -11.32 3.74
CA GLU A 309 -10.57 -11.82 5.09
C GLU A 309 -9.37 -12.53 5.75
N ASN A 310 -8.50 -13.15 4.94
CA ASN A 310 -7.37 -13.95 5.40
C ASN A 310 -6.05 -13.17 5.41
N ASP A 311 -6.12 -11.84 5.55
CA ASP A 311 -4.94 -11.01 5.67
C ASP A 311 -4.12 -11.41 6.92
N THR A 312 -2.87 -11.80 6.68
CA THR A 312 -1.95 -12.26 7.73
C THR A 312 -1.26 -11.09 8.41
N ALA A 313 -1.09 -9.97 7.71
CA ALA A 313 -0.42 -8.77 8.21
C ALA A 313 -1.38 -7.87 9.00
N LEU A 314 -2.64 -7.77 8.58
CA LEU A 314 -3.62 -6.81 9.08
C LEU A 314 -4.91 -7.50 9.51
N GLY A 315 -5.18 -7.51 10.81
CA GLY A 315 -6.43 -8.03 11.37
C GLY A 315 -7.62 -7.19 10.92
N LEU A 316 -8.68 -7.87 10.45
CA LEU A 316 -9.91 -7.25 9.96
C LEU A 316 -10.54 -6.29 10.99
N LYS A 317 -10.68 -6.76 12.25
CA LYS A 317 -11.31 -5.98 13.33
C LYS A 317 -10.48 -4.75 13.66
N GLU A 318 -9.18 -4.91 13.84
CA GLU A 318 -8.24 -3.83 14.16
C GLU A 318 -8.20 -2.78 13.05
N SER A 319 -8.37 -3.22 11.80
CA SER A 319 -8.27 -2.35 10.63
C SER A 319 -9.55 -1.57 10.33
N LEU A 320 -10.73 -2.19 10.48
CA LEU A 320 -11.99 -1.63 10.01
C LEU A 320 -12.92 -1.11 11.12
N ALA A 321 -12.74 -1.53 12.38
CA ALA A 321 -13.69 -1.17 13.44
C ALA A 321 -13.76 0.37 13.66
N GLY A 322 -14.92 0.95 13.36
CA GLY A 322 -15.17 2.38 13.50
C GLY A 322 -14.65 3.24 12.36
N VAL A 323 -14.38 2.65 11.18
CA VAL A 323 -14.05 3.40 9.96
C VAL A 323 -15.19 4.33 9.53
N GLU A 324 -16.45 3.91 9.76
CA GLU A 324 -17.66 4.69 9.50
C GLU A 324 -17.76 5.97 10.36
N LYS A 325 -17.04 6.02 11.48
CA LYS A 325 -16.92 7.22 12.33
C LYS A 325 -15.85 8.19 11.82
N SER A 326 -14.93 7.72 10.98
CA SER A 326 -13.86 8.53 10.40
C SER A 326 -14.26 9.07 9.02
N VAL A 327 -15.05 8.30 8.28
CA VAL A 327 -15.51 8.65 6.92
C VAL A 327 -16.99 8.30 6.79
N GLU A 328 -17.82 9.33 6.66
CA GLU A 328 -19.25 9.17 6.45
C GLU A 328 -19.54 8.48 5.12
N GLY A 329 -20.47 7.52 5.12
CA GLY A 329 -20.91 6.82 3.91
C GLY A 329 -19.89 5.84 3.32
N VAL A 330 -18.82 5.50 4.05
CA VAL A 330 -17.85 4.49 3.60
C VAL A 330 -18.52 3.14 3.37
N GLN A 331 -18.31 2.56 2.19
CA GLN A 331 -18.76 1.21 1.85
C GLN A 331 -17.62 0.23 2.07
N VAL A 332 -17.93 -0.97 2.59
CA VAL A 332 -16.92 -2.03 2.75
C VAL A 332 -17.37 -3.31 2.08
N ARG A 333 -16.47 -3.88 1.26
CA ARG A 333 -16.62 -5.13 0.52
C ARG A 333 -15.56 -6.11 0.99
N GLN A 334 -15.98 -7.20 1.61
CA GLN A 334 -15.09 -8.30 1.96
C GLN A 334 -14.92 -9.22 0.75
N VAL A 335 -13.70 -9.72 0.55
CA VAL A 335 -13.40 -10.77 -0.44
C VAL A 335 -13.03 -12.04 0.32
N LYS A 336 -13.97 -12.97 0.35
CA LYS A 336 -13.90 -14.20 1.14
C LYS A 336 -12.75 -15.09 0.66
N GLY A 337 -12.00 -15.63 1.61
CA GLY A 337 -10.90 -16.56 1.33
C GLY A 337 -9.63 -15.92 0.78
N ARG A 338 -9.62 -14.59 0.55
CA ARG A 338 -8.47 -13.87 0.01
C ARG A 338 -7.60 -13.23 1.07
N SER A 339 -6.32 -13.15 0.78
CA SER A 339 -5.31 -12.61 1.69
C SER A 339 -5.14 -11.10 1.49
N HIS A 340 -3.99 -10.58 1.94
CA HIS A 340 -3.54 -9.22 1.69
C HIS A 340 -3.41 -8.90 0.19
N TRP A 341 -3.10 -9.92 -0.63
CA TRP A 341 -2.72 -9.78 -2.04
C TRP A 341 -3.89 -9.95 -3.01
N ILE A 342 -5.04 -9.33 -2.74
CA ILE A 342 -6.25 -9.47 -3.57
C ILE A 342 -5.96 -9.25 -5.05
N VAL A 343 -5.16 -8.24 -5.37
CA VAL A 343 -4.89 -7.86 -6.77
C VAL A 343 -4.20 -9.00 -7.53
N GLU A 344 -3.29 -9.72 -6.86
CA GLU A 344 -2.60 -10.88 -7.40
C GLU A 344 -3.47 -12.15 -7.36
N GLU A 345 -4.23 -12.37 -6.30
CA GLU A 345 -5.05 -13.59 -6.12
C GLU A 345 -6.34 -13.62 -6.94
N GLU A 346 -6.86 -12.45 -7.32
CA GLU A 346 -8.09 -12.32 -8.09
C GLU A 346 -7.87 -12.11 -9.59
N ASP A 347 -6.63 -11.90 -10.04
CA ASP A 347 -6.26 -11.77 -11.47
C ASP A 347 -7.27 -10.90 -12.27
N GLY A 348 -7.56 -9.71 -11.74
CA GLY A 348 -8.49 -8.75 -12.35
C GLY A 348 -9.99 -9.05 -12.14
N ARG A 349 -10.41 -10.18 -11.55
CA ARG A 349 -11.84 -10.44 -11.26
C ARG A 349 -12.47 -9.39 -10.36
N TYR A 350 -11.76 -8.98 -9.30
CA TYR A 350 -12.23 -7.94 -8.38
C TYR A 350 -12.53 -6.61 -9.10
N VAL A 351 -11.84 -6.35 -10.23
CA VAL A 351 -12.03 -5.15 -11.03
C VAL A 351 -13.42 -5.17 -11.65
N LYS A 352 -13.78 -6.28 -12.31
CA LYS A 352 -15.06 -6.43 -13.02
C LYS A 352 -16.25 -6.45 -12.07
N GLU A 353 -16.09 -7.13 -10.93
CA GLU A 353 -17.19 -7.40 -10.00
C GLU A 353 -17.43 -6.27 -9.00
N VAL A 354 -16.41 -5.46 -8.69
CA VAL A 354 -16.47 -4.47 -7.61
C VAL A 354 -15.99 -3.10 -8.04
N LEU A 355 -14.77 -3.00 -8.57
CA LEU A 355 -14.15 -1.70 -8.82
C LEU A 355 -14.86 -0.95 -9.95
N ASP A 356 -15.07 -1.58 -11.11
CA ASP A 356 -15.69 -0.93 -12.27
C ASP A 356 -17.15 -0.50 -12.00
N PRO A 357 -18.03 -1.33 -11.39
CA PRO A 357 -19.35 -0.87 -10.96
C PRO A 357 -19.30 0.37 -10.04
N TRP A 358 -18.39 0.38 -9.07
CA TRP A 358 -18.18 1.51 -8.17
C TRP A 358 -17.70 2.78 -8.89
N LEU A 359 -16.78 2.63 -9.85
CA LEU A 359 -16.29 3.75 -10.64
C LEU A 359 -17.39 4.32 -11.53
N LYS A 360 -18.22 3.47 -12.14
CA LYS A 360 -19.37 3.87 -12.97
C LYS A 360 -20.44 4.61 -12.18
N GLU A 361 -20.72 4.20 -10.95
CA GLU A 361 -21.64 4.90 -10.03
C GLU A 361 -21.17 6.34 -9.72
N HIS A 362 -19.87 6.60 -9.81
CA HIS A 362 -19.25 7.87 -9.45
C HIS A 362 -18.53 8.56 -10.61
N HIS A 363 -18.90 8.21 -11.84
CA HIS A 363 -18.44 8.85 -13.07
C HIS A 363 -18.95 10.31 -13.14
N ARG A 364 -18.24 11.18 -13.87
CA ARG A 364 -18.66 12.56 -14.16
C ARG A 364 -19.79 12.71 -15.17
#